data_AF-A0A916V6F3-F1
#
_entry.id   AF-A0A916V6F3-F1
#
_cell.length_a   1.000
_cell.length_b   1.000
_cell.length_c   1.000
_cell.angle_alpha   90.00
_cell.angle_beta   90.00
_cell.angle_gamma   90.00
#
_symmetry.space_group_name_H-M   'P 1'
#
loop_
_entity.id
_entity.type
_entity.pdbx_description
1 polymer ?
#
loop_
_entity_poly.entity_id
_entity_poly.type
_entity_poly.pdbx_seq_one_letter_code
_entity_poly.pdbx_strand_id
1 'polypeptide(L)' 'MTTLEIRHQIEEYIDCLSSEGLKVAVDFLACLAERESQEATDELLSIPDFLDSWEEGKQDIAKGNLTDWRSIRDDV' A
#
# COMPACT_ATOMS: atom_id res chain seq x y z
N MET A 1 -11.59 6.58 -24.45
CA MET A 1 -10.76 5.38 -24.63
C MET A 1 -11.18 4.33 -23.62
N THR A 2 -11.43 3.12 -24.08
CA THR A 2 -11.64 1.92 -23.28
C THR A 2 -10.32 1.48 -22.64
N THR A 3 -10.38 0.65 -21.60
CA THR A 3 -9.18 0.08 -20.96
C THR A 3 -8.29 -0.68 -21.95
N LEU A 4 -8.90 -1.33 -22.94
CA LEU A 4 -8.18 -2.05 -24.00
C LEU A 4 -7.39 -1.06 -24.89
N GLU A 5 -8.03 0.03 -25.30
CA GLU A 5 -7.39 1.09 -26.11
C GLU A 5 -6.24 1.77 -25.35
N ILE A 6 -6.40 2.00 -24.04
CA ILE A 6 -5.33 2.56 -23.19
C ILE A 6 -4.13 1.60 -23.13
N ARG A 7 -4.36 0.31 -22.90
CA ARG A 7 -3.27 -0.69 -22.82
C ARG A 7 -2.51 -0.79 -24.12
N HIS A 8 -3.21 -0.87 -25.25
CA HIS A 8 -2.59 -0.91 -26.57
C HIS A 8 -1.71 0.32 -26.81
N GLN A 9 -2.20 1.51 -26.48
CA GLN A 9 -1.44 2.74 -26.68
C GLN A 9 -0.19 2.81 -25.79
N ILE A 10 -0.25 2.27 -24.57
CA ILE A 10 0.91 2.14 -23.69
C ILE A 10 1.95 1.18 -24.29
N GLU A 11 1.51 0.03 -24.82
CA GLU A 11 2.38 -0.95 -25.47
C GLU A 11 3.11 -0.33 -26.67
N GLU A 12 2.40 0.42 -27.53
CA GLU A 12 3.01 1.13 -28.67
C GLU A 12 4.09 2.12 -28.23
N TYR A 13 3.89 2.85 -27.13
CA TYR A 13 4.91 3.75 -26.60
C TYR A 13 6.09 2.99 -25.99
N ILE A 14 5.85 1.89 -25.28
CA ILE A 14 6.90 1.05 -24.69
C ILE A 14 7.84 0.52 -25.79
N ASP A 15 7.29 0.06 -26.91
CA ASP A 15 8.07 -0.47 -28.03
C ASP A 15 8.99 0.58 -28.68
N CYS A 16 8.66 1.87 -28.54
CA CYS A 16 9.43 2.98 -29.11
C CYS A 16 10.50 3.55 -28.16
N LEU A 17 10.49 3.19 -26.88
CA LEU A 17 11.39 3.77 -25.88
C LEU A 17 12.79 3.14 -25.90
N SER A 18 13.80 3.93 -25.56
CA SER A 18 15.14 3.42 -25.29
C SER A 18 15.19 2.67 -23.96
N SER A 19 16.27 1.92 -23.71
CA SER A 19 16.46 1.21 -22.44
C SER A 19 16.40 2.15 -21.22
N GLU A 20 17.00 3.34 -21.32
CA GLU A 20 16.91 4.37 -20.28
C GLU A 20 15.49 4.88 -20.10
N GLY A 21 14.75 5.10 -21.20
CA GLY A 21 13.35 5.50 -21.14
C GLY A 21 12.46 4.44 -20.49
N LEU A 22 12.70 3.16 -20.78
CA LEU A 22 11.99 2.04 -20.17
C LEU A 22 12.24 1.94 -18.66
N LYS A 23 13.46 2.22 -18.18
CA LYS A 23 13.74 2.26 -16.74
C LYS A 23 12.90 3.32 -16.03
N VAL A 24 12.83 4.52 -16.60
CA VAL A 24 11.99 5.60 -16.06
C VAL A 24 10.51 5.23 -16.10
N ALA A 25 10.05 4.57 -17.17
CA ALA A 25 8.66 4.11 -17.28
C ALA A 25 8.32 3.07 -16.21
N VAL A 26 9.22 2.11 -15.94
CA VAL A 26 9.06 1.10 -14.88
C VAL A 26 8.95 1.76 -13.51
N ASP A 27 9.86 2.69 -13.19
CA ASP A 27 9.84 3.40 -11.91
C ASP A 27 8.54 4.19 -11.71
N PHE A 28 8.05 4.84 -12.77
CA PHE A 28 6.80 5.60 -12.72
C PHE A 28 5.57 4.71 -12.56
N LEU A 29 5.50 3.60 -13.30
CA LEU A 29 4.40 2.63 -13.19
C LEU A 29 4.36 1.96 -11.81
N ALA A 30 5.52 1.66 -11.22
CA ALA A 30 5.60 1.14 -9.86
C ALA A 30 5.05 2.15 -8.84
N CYS A 31 5.40 3.44 -8.99
CA CYS A 31 4.86 4.51 -8.14
C CYS A 31 3.33 4.64 -8.27
N LEU A 32 2.79 4.51 -9.49
CA LEU A 32 1.34 4.54 -9.69
C LEU A 32 0.64 3.34 -9.05
N ALA A 33 1.19 2.14 -9.20
CA ALA A 33 0.64 0.92 -8.60
C ALA A 33 0.66 0.99 -7.07
N GLU A 34 1.73 1.51 -6.48
CA GLU A 34 1.84 1.74 -5.03
C GLU A 34 0.74 2.70 -4.55
N ARG A 35 0.54 3.82 -5.27
CA ARG A 35 -0.48 4.82 -4.93
C ARG A 35 -1.90 4.28 -5.06
N GLU A 36 -2.20 3.51 -6.10
CA GLU A 36 -3.49 2.83 -6.23
C GLU A 36 -3.71 1.80 -5.12
N SER A 37 -2.64 1.24 -4.56
CA SER A 37 -2.68 0.33 -3.42
C SER A 37 -2.68 1.03 -2.04
N GLN A 38 -2.55 2.36 -1.98
CA GLN A 38 -2.32 3.12 -0.75
C GLN A 38 -3.60 3.37 0.08
N GLU A 39 -4.78 3.03 -0.44
CA GLU A 39 -6.10 3.31 0.18
C GLU A 39 -6.18 2.87 1.65
N ALA A 40 -5.69 1.66 1.98
CA ALA A 40 -5.68 1.16 3.36
C ALA A 40 -4.74 1.96 4.28
N THR A 41 -3.65 2.52 3.75
CA THR A 41 -2.75 3.34 4.57
C THR A 41 -3.33 4.72 4.80
N ASP A 42 -3.98 5.32 3.79
CA ASP A 42 -4.64 6.60 3.94
C ASP A 42 -5.82 6.52 4.91
N GLU A 43 -6.56 5.41 4.91
CA GLU A 43 -7.58 5.12 5.91
C GLU A 43 -6.98 5.12 7.33
N LEU A 44 -5.89 4.39 7.56
CA LEU A 44 -5.23 4.33 8.87
C LEU A 44 -4.67 5.68 9.32
N LEU A 45 -4.07 6.46 8.42
CA LEU A 45 -3.54 7.79 8.73
C LEU A 45 -4.64 8.83 8.99
N SER A 46 -5.87 8.57 8.54
CA SER A 46 -7.03 9.42 8.82
C SER A 46 -7.57 9.23 10.25
N ILE A 47 -7.20 8.14 10.93
CA ILE A 47 -7.63 7.85 12.29
C ILE A 47 -6.86 8.79 13.25
N PRO A 48 -7.57 9.60 14.07
CA PRO A 48 -6.92 10.45 15.06
C PRO A 48 -6.03 9.66 16.01
N ASP A 49 -4.85 10.20 16.31
CA ASP A 49 -3.87 9.62 17.25
C ASP A 49 -3.43 8.17 16.91
N PHE A 50 -3.65 7.72 15.67
CA PHE A 50 -3.31 6.36 15.25
C PHE A 50 -1.81 6.09 15.33
N LEU A 51 -0.97 7.03 14.90
CA LEU A 51 0.49 6.85 14.96
C LEU A 51 0.99 6.70 16.40
N ASP A 52 0.42 7.47 17.33
CA ASP A 52 0.76 7.37 18.75
C ASP A 52 0.30 6.03 19.33
N SER A 53 -0.94 5.61 19.02
CA SER A 53 -1.50 4.31 19.42
C SER A 53 -0.71 3.14 18.82
N TRP A 54 -0.23 3.29 17.59
CA TRP A 54 0.62 2.31 16.89
C TRP A 54 1.97 2.16 17.57
N GLU A 55 2.61 3.26 17.97
CA GLU A 55 3.85 3.22 18.72
C GLU A 55 3.68 2.62 20.12
N GLU A 56 2.60 2.96 20.82
CA GLU A 56 2.26 2.36 22.11
C GLU A 56 2.08 0.84 22.00
N GLY A 57 1.32 0.37 21.01
CA GLY A 57 1.12 -1.06 20.77
C GLY A 57 2.42 -1.82 20.49
N LYS A 58 3.36 -1.23 19.75
CA LYS A 58 4.70 -1.83 19.55
C LYS A 58 5.49 -1.93 20.85
N GLN A 59 5.39 -0.93 21.72
CA GLN A 59 6.03 -1.00 23.04
C GLN A 59 5.41 -2.06 23.93
N ASP A 60 4.09 -2.22 23.88
CA ASP A 60 3.38 -3.24 24.65
C ASP A 60 3.75 -4.66 24.20
N ILE A 61 3.87 -4.89 22.89
CA ILE A 61 4.39 -6.16 22.35
C ILE A 61 5.81 -6.42 22.90
N ALA A 62 6.70 -5.42 22.85
CA ALA A 62 8.08 -5.57 23.32
C ALA A 62 8.17 -5.84 24.84
N LYS A 63 7.23 -5.30 25.63
CA LYS A 63 7.13 -5.49 27.08
C LYS A 63 6.38 -6.77 27.47
N GLY A 64 5.75 -7.46 26.51
CA GLY A 64 4.91 -8.63 26.77
C GLY A 64 3.54 -8.26 27.38
N ASN A 65 3.12 -7.00 27.27
CA ASN A 65 1.81 -6.50 27.70
C ASN A 65 0.74 -6.93 26.69
N LEU A 66 0.51 -8.25 26.60
CA LEU A 66 -0.41 -8.85 25.63
C LEU A 66 -1.56 -9.52 26.36
N THR A 67 -2.75 -9.37 25.81
CA THR A 67 -3.95 -10.08 26.28
C THR A 67 -4.20 -11.28 25.37
N ASP A 68 -4.40 -12.48 25.95
CA ASP A 68 -4.79 -13.65 25.17
C ASP A 68 -6.16 -13.39 24.53
N TRP A 69 -6.26 -13.55 23.21
CA TRP A 69 -7.51 -13.37 22.49
C TRP A 69 -8.65 -14.24 23.05
N ARG A 70 -8.33 -15.40 23.64
CA ARG A 70 -9.31 -16.29 24.29
C ARG A 70 -9.96 -15.67 25.53
N SER A 71 -9.29 -14.73 26.20
CA SER A 71 -9.86 -14.04 27.36
C SER A 71 -10.68 -12.81 26.98
N ILE A 72 -10.72 -12.44 25.70
CA ILE A 72 -11.46 -11.26 25.19
C ILE A 72 -12.79 -11.67 24.55
N ARG A 73 -12.89 -12.92 24.08
CA ARG A 73 -14.00 -13.37 23.25
C ARG A 73 -15.14 -13.96 24.07
N ASP A 74 -16.36 -13.50 23.82
CA ASP A 74 -17.57 -13.92 24.54
C ASP A 74 -18.37 -15.06 23.86
N ASP A 75 -17.98 -15.51 22.66
CA ASP A 75 -18.76 -16.43 21.81
C ASP A 75 -18.20 -17.87 21.66
N VAL A 76 -17.49 -18.38 22.69
CA VAL A 76 -17.00 -19.77 22.77
C VAL A 76 -17.88 -20.71 23.59
#